data_AF-A0A2K3D9X1-F1
#
_entry.id   AF-A0A2K3D9X1-F1
#
_cell.length_a   1.000
_cell.length_b   1.000
_cell.length_c   1.000
_cell.angle_alpha   90.00
_cell.angle_beta   90.00
_cell.angle_gamma   90.00
#
_symmetry.space_group_name_H-M   'P 1'
#
loop_
_entity.id
_entity.type
_entity.pdbx_description
1 polymer ?
#
loop_
_entity_poly.entity_id
_entity_poly.type
_entity_poly.pdbx_seq_one_letter_code
_entity_poly.pdbx_strand_id
1 'polypeptide(L)'
;MPLSGARVLSPLQKGALEGDFEAVVCELVLKGADVNEKCSLTNQNNDLVEGVTPLYLAAQAGNSEMCRLLLRRGADARLSSLVVRTGERFTPGDVALTRGYVRLWWRLRRAAKSPNKSKVMAETLHRQVSAPQP
;
A
#
# COMPACT_ATOMS: atom_id res chain seq x y z
N MET A 1 -32.45 -12.65 1.43
CA MET A 1 -31.03 -12.95 1.15
C MET A 1 -30.22 -11.74 1.61
N PRO A 2 -29.27 -11.83 2.56
CA PRO A 2 -28.53 -10.65 2.94
C PRO A 2 -27.41 -10.42 1.92
N LEU A 3 -27.52 -9.37 1.11
CA LEU A 3 -26.38 -8.73 0.44
C LEU A 3 -25.55 -7.92 1.46
N SER A 4 -25.23 -8.53 2.61
CA SER A 4 -24.33 -7.93 3.58
C SER A 4 -22.93 -8.37 3.24
N GLY A 5 -22.36 -7.74 2.21
CA GLY A 5 -20.92 -7.69 1.96
C GLY A 5 -20.25 -6.95 3.12
N ALA A 6 -20.29 -7.56 4.30
CA ALA A 6 -19.70 -7.02 5.50
C ALA A 6 -18.21 -6.86 5.24
N ARG A 7 -17.76 -5.61 5.23
CA ARG A 7 -16.36 -5.19 5.24
C ARG A 7 -15.58 -6.07 6.20
N VAL A 8 -14.80 -7.02 5.69
CA VAL A 8 -13.76 -7.66 6.49
C VAL A 8 -12.47 -6.93 6.16
N LEU A 9 -12.24 -5.80 6.83
CA LEU A 9 -10.90 -5.24 6.89
C LEU A 9 -10.07 -6.17 7.77
N SER A 10 -8.88 -6.56 7.30
CA SER A 10 -7.94 -7.23 8.18
C SER A 10 -7.59 -6.30 9.35
N PRO A 11 -7.27 -6.81 10.55
CA PRO A 11 -6.92 -5.96 11.70
C PRO A 11 -5.79 -4.99 11.37
N LEU A 12 -4.87 -5.40 10.49
CA LEU A 12 -3.82 -4.58 9.92
C LEU A 12 -4.36 -3.41 9.08
N GLN A 13 -5.33 -3.66 8.19
CA GLN A 13 -5.95 -2.62 7.38
C GLN A 13 -6.76 -1.64 8.23
N LYS A 14 -7.48 -2.14 9.24
CA LYS A 14 -8.21 -1.30 10.20
C LYS A 14 -7.24 -0.40 10.99
N GLY A 15 -6.18 -0.97 11.56
CA GLY A 15 -5.17 -0.20 12.28
C GLY A 15 -4.45 0.82 11.40
N ALA A 16 -4.21 0.52 10.12
CA ALA A 16 -3.63 1.48 9.18
C ALA A 16 -4.56 2.68 8.89
N LEU A 17 -5.88 2.45 8.82
CA LEU A 17 -6.89 3.49 8.64
C LEU A 17 -7.03 4.37 9.88
N GLU A 18 -7.13 3.76 11.06
CA GLU A 18 -7.33 4.45 12.34
C GLU A 18 -6.05 5.11 12.85
N GLY A 19 -4.87 4.69 12.37
CA GLY A 19 -3.58 5.15 12.85
C GLY A 19 -3.11 4.44 14.12
N ASP A 20 -3.68 3.27 14.42
CA ASP A 20 -3.29 2.44 15.55
C ASP A 20 -1.98 1.70 15.25
N PHE A 21 -0.87 2.32 15.66
CA PHE A 21 0.49 1.80 15.47
C PHE A 21 0.70 0.45 16.16
N GLU A 22 0.14 0.28 17.35
CA GLU A 22 0.38 -0.90 18.18
C GLU A 22 -0.30 -2.11 17.55
N ALA A 23 -1.55 -1.96 17.12
CA ALA A 23 -2.28 -3.01 16.40
C ALA A 23 -1.58 -3.42 15.09
N VAL A 24 -1.13 -2.44 14.28
CA VAL A 24 -0.45 -2.72 13.01
C VAL A 24 0.90 -3.41 13.23
N VAL A 25 1.67 -2.99 14.24
CA VAL A 25 2.95 -3.63 14.57
C VAL A 25 2.73 -5.04 15.07
N CYS A 26 1.78 -5.25 15.98
CA CYS A 26 1.42 -6.57 16.48
C CYS A 26 1.02 -7.52 15.35
N GLU A 27 0.16 -7.09 14.43
CA GLU A 27 -0.24 -7.90 13.27
C GLU A 27 0.93 -8.24 12.34
N LEU A 28 1.75 -7.25 11.99
CA LEU A 28 2.90 -7.45 11.11
C LEU A 28 4.01 -8.32 11.73
N VAL A 29 4.25 -8.18 13.04
CA VAL A 29 5.36 -8.88 13.73
C VAL A 29 4.93 -10.25 14.26
N LEU A 30 3.76 -10.35 14.89
CA LEU A 30 3.33 -11.56 15.57
C LEU A 30 2.59 -12.53 14.66
N LYS A 31 1.79 -12.02 13.71
CA LYS A 31 0.97 -12.86 12.84
C LYS A 31 1.52 -13.01 11.42
N GLY A 32 2.59 -12.30 11.09
CA GLY A 32 3.22 -12.37 9.77
C GLY A 32 2.30 -11.89 8.64
N ALA A 33 1.38 -10.97 8.94
CA ALA A 33 0.46 -10.43 7.96
C ALA A 33 1.21 -9.78 6.78
N ASP A 34 0.71 -9.97 5.55
CA ASP A 34 1.31 -9.35 4.36
C ASP A 34 1.04 -7.84 4.37
N VAL A 35 2.11 -7.05 4.37
CA VAL A 35 2.06 -5.59 4.34
C VAL A 35 1.42 -5.04 3.04
N ASN A 36 1.35 -5.85 2.00
CA ASN A 36 0.76 -5.53 0.70
C ASN A 36 -0.60 -6.19 0.45
N GLU A 37 -1.22 -6.73 1.50
CA GLU A 37 -2.54 -7.36 1.42
C GLU A 37 -3.56 -6.39 0.79
N LYS A 38 -4.36 -6.89 -0.15
CA LYS A 38 -5.35 -6.09 -0.87
C LYS A 38 -6.74 -6.40 -0.34
N CYS A 39 -7.55 -5.38 -0.14
CA CYS A 39 -8.98 -5.52 0.11
C CYS A 39 -9.81 -4.72 -0.90
N SER A 40 -11.11 -5.00 -0.87
CA SER A 40 -12.12 -4.24 -1.59
C SER A 40 -12.99 -3.49 -0.58
N LEU A 41 -13.29 -2.22 -0.87
CA LEU A 41 -14.08 -1.35 -0.01
C LEU A 41 -14.93 -0.39 -0.82
N THR A 42 -16.00 0.13 -0.23
CA THR A 42 -16.78 1.22 -0.81
C THR A 42 -16.23 2.56 -0.37
N ASN A 43 -16.02 3.47 -1.33
CA ASN A 43 -15.63 4.84 -1.02
C ASN A 43 -16.84 5.70 -0.61
N GLN A 44 -16.60 6.97 -0.28
CA GLN A 44 -17.64 7.94 0.12
C GLN A 44 -18.69 8.23 -0.98
N ASN A 45 -18.41 7.89 -2.24
CA ASN A 45 -19.34 8.05 -3.36
C ASN A 45 -20.14 6.76 -3.62
N ASN A 46 -20.09 5.79 -2.70
CA ASN A 46 -20.71 4.47 -2.84
C ASN A 46 -20.15 3.63 -4.02
N ASP A 47 -18.92 3.92 -4.45
CA ASP A 47 -18.25 3.16 -5.49
C ASP A 47 -17.40 2.06 -4.89
N LEU A 48 -17.45 0.86 -5.49
CA LEU A 48 -16.55 -0.23 -5.17
C LEU A 48 -15.12 0.13 -5.59
N VAL A 49 -14.20 0.06 -4.65
CA VAL A 49 -12.76 0.26 -4.82
C VAL A 49 -12.04 -1.03 -4.48
N GLU A 50 -11.39 -1.62 -5.45
CA GLU A 50 -10.63 -2.86 -5.29
C GLU A 50 -9.12 -2.58 -5.19
N GLY A 51 -8.37 -3.53 -4.64
CA GLY A 51 -6.92 -3.42 -4.58
C GLY A 51 -6.42 -2.40 -3.56
N VAL A 52 -7.23 -2.07 -2.56
CA VAL A 52 -6.83 -1.15 -1.49
C VAL A 52 -5.84 -1.83 -0.57
N THR A 53 -4.70 -1.18 -0.34
CA THR A 53 -3.62 -1.67 0.52
C THR A 53 -3.61 -0.94 1.87
N PRO A 54 -2.94 -1.49 2.89
CA PRO A 54 -2.73 -0.81 4.17
C PRO A 54 -2.06 0.55 3.99
N LEU A 55 -1.10 0.65 3.07
CA LEU A 55 -0.41 1.91 2.77
C LEU A 55 -1.36 2.94 2.15
N TYR A 56 -2.32 2.51 1.31
CA TYR A 56 -3.36 3.38 0.79
C TYR A 56 -4.25 3.94 1.91
N LEU A 57 -4.67 3.11 2.86
CA LEU A 57 -5.51 3.55 3.99
C LEU A 57 -4.77 4.53 4.89
N ALA A 58 -3.50 4.25 5.22
CA ALA A 58 -2.67 5.17 6.00
C ALA A 58 -2.46 6.51 5.27
N ALA A 59 -2.30 6.48 3.94
CA ALA A 59 -2.17 7.69 3.13
C ALA A 59 -3.48 8.48 3.05
N GLN A 60 -4.61 7.80 2.96
CA GLN A 60 -5.96 8.40 3.00
C GLN A 60 -6.23 9.10 4.34
N ALA A 61 -5.79 8.49 5.44
CA ALA A 61 -5.88 9.07 6.78
C ALA A 61 -4.89 10.22 7.00
N GLY A 62 -3.84 10.35 6.17
CA GLY A 62 -2.78 11.35 6.35
C GLY A 62 -1.75 10.97 7.41
N ASN A 63 -1.78 9.72 7.86
CA ASN A 63 -0.93 9.19 8.93
C ASN A 63 0.49 8.97 8.41
N SER A 64 1.26 10.06 8.38
CA SER A 64 2.64 10.07 7.87
C SER A 64 3.55 9.04 8.54
N GLU A 65 3.45 8.89 9.86
CA GLU A 65 4.25 7.92 10.60
C GLU A 65 3.80 6.48 10.30
N MET A 66 2.50 6.23 10.11
CA MET A 66 2.00 4.90 9.75
C MET A 66 2.48 4.52 8.34
N CYS A 67 2.42 5.45 7.39
CA CYS A 67 3.01 5.25 6.06
C CYS A 67 4.50 4.93 6.16
N ARG A 68 5.25 5.62 7.02
CA ARG A 68 6.68 5.38 7.21
C ARG A 68 6.95 3.98 7.78
N LEU A 69 6.14 3.54 8.73
CA LEU A 69 6.22 2.20 9.30
C LEU A 69 5.97 1.13 8.24
N LEU A 70 4.87 1.23 7.50
CA LEU A 70 4.51 0.30 6.43
C LEU A 70 5.61 0.26 5.34
N LEU A 71 6.12 1.41 4.91
CA LEU A 71 7.23 1.48 3.94
C LEU A 71 8.50 0.80 4.45
N ARG A 72 8.84 0.97 5.74
CA ARG A 72 9.99 0.28 6.36
C ARG A 72 9.81 -1.23 6.40
N ARG A 73 8.56 -1.71 6.45
CA ARG A 73 8.19 -3.12 6.43
C ARG A 73 8.04 -3.71 5.03
N GLY A 74 8.34 -2.94 3.97
CA GLY A 74 8.31 -3.41 2.59
C GLY A 74 6.99 -3.17 1.86
N ALA A 75 6.15 -2.25 2.35
CA ALA A 75 4.97 -1.82 1.61
C ALA A 75 5.35 -1.21 0.25
N ASP A 76 4.70 -1.66 -0.80
CA ASP A 76 4.90 -1.17 -2.16
C ASP A 76 3.99 0.03 -2.45
N ALA A 77 4.60 1.21 -2.52
CA ALA A 77 3.93 2.46 -2.84
C ALA A 77 3.43 2.56 -4.29
N ARG A 78 3.75 1.58 -5.15
CA ARG A 78 3.30 1.52 -6.55
C ARG A 78 1.94 0.84 -6.70
N LEU A 79 1.46 0.14 -5.68
CA LEU A 79 0.19 -0.58 -5.74
C LEU A 79 -0.97 0.41 -5.78
N SER A 80 -1.65 0.47 -6.92
CA SER A 80 -2.83 1.31 -7.12
C SER A 80 -4.12 0.55 -6.79
N SER A 81 -5.06 1.20 -6.13
CA SER A 81 -6.44 0.75 -6.08
C SER A 81 -7.19 1.09 -7.39
N LEU A 82 -8.30 0.42 -7.64
CA LEU A 82 -9.16 0.60 -8.81
C LEU A 82 -10.58 0.94 -8.37
N VAL A 83 -11.13 2.05 -8.85
CA VAL A 83 -12.56 2.36 -8.71
C VAL A 83 -13.30 1.62 -9.82
N VAL A 84 -14.07 0.60 -9.49
CA VAL A 84 -14.68 -0.31 -10.48
C VAL A 84 -15.64 0.42 -11.41
N ARG A 85 -16.41 1.38 -10.88
CA ARG A 85 -17.39 2.14 -11.67
C ARG A 85 -16.75 3.03 -12.73
N THR A 86 -15.67 3.74 -12.39
CA THR A 86 -15.02 4.72 -13.29
C THR A 86 -13.82 4.15 -14.04
N GLY A 87 -13.26 3.03 -13.57
CA GLY A 87 -12.00 2.49 -14.07
C GLY A 87 -10.76 3.28 -13.59
N GLU A 88 -10.95 4.30 -12.77
CA GLU A 88 -9.84 5.14 -12.29
C GLU A 88 -8.96 4.39 -11.30
N ARG A 89 -7.66 4.68 -11.37
CA ARG A 89 -6.66 4.08 -10.49
C ARG A 89 -6.02 5.14 -9.63
N PHE A 90 -5.83 4.80 -8.36
CA PHE A 90 -5.21 5.71 -7.38
C PHE A 90 -4.12 4.98 -6.61
N THR A 91 -2.90 5.51 -6.68
CA THR A 91 -1.83 5.10 -5.77
C THR A 91 -2.04 5.71 -4.39
N PRO A 92 -1.39 5.19 -3.33
CA PRO A 92 -1.35 5.84 -2.02
C PRO A 92 -0.88 7.29 -2.12
N GLY A 93 0.03 7.58 -3.06
CA GLY A 93 0.45 8.93 -3.39
C GLY A 93 -0.74 9.77 -3.87
N ASP A 94 -1.43 9.33 -4.91
CA ASP A 94 -2.54 10.10 -5.50
C ASP A 94 -3.61 10.44 -4.45
N VAL A 95 -3.95 9.51 -3.56
CA VAL A 95 -4.89 9.79 -2.47
C VAL A 95 -4.35 10.77 -1.43
N ALA A 96 -3.05 10.70 -1.10
CA ALA A 96 -2.44 11.71 -0.25
C ALA A 96 -2.53 13.10 -0.91
N LEU A 97 -2.40 13.19 -2.24
CA LEU A 97 -2.51 14.44 -2.97
C LEU A 97 -3.96 14.97 -3.00
N THR A 98 -4.95 14.12 -3.27
CA THR A 98 -6.37 14.53 -3.29
C THR A 98 -6.84 15.02 -1.92
N ARG A 99 -6.23 14.54 -0.84
CA ARG A 99 -6.47 14.99 0.55
C ARG A 99 -5.68 16.24 0.95
N GLY A 100 -4.78 16.74 0.09
CA GLY A 100 -3.92 17.89 0.38
C GLY A 100 -2.65 17.58 1.18
N TYR A 101 -2.31 16.31 1.38
CA TYR A 101 -1.11 15.87 2.11
C TYR A 101 0.15 15.91 1.23
N VAL A 102 0.52 17.11 0.77
CA VAL A 102 1.61 17.34 -0.21
C VAL A 102 2.95 16.75 0.25
N ARG A 103 3.30 16.90 1.54
CA ARG A 103 4.55 16.34 2.10
C ARG A 103 4.54 14.81 2.08
N LEU A 104 3.39 14.20 2.36
CA LEU A 104 3.23 12.75 2.34
C LEU A 104 3.27 12.21 0.91
N TRP A 105 2.63 12.90 -0.03
CA TRP A 105 2.72 12.60 -1.46
C TRP A 105 4.17 12.56 -1.95
N TRP A 106 4.97 13.58 -1.64
CA TRP A 106 6.39 13.61 -2.02
C TRP A 106 7.17 12.43 -1.45
N ARG A 107 6.89 12.03 -0.21
CA ARG A 107 7.53 10.89 0.44
C ARG A 107 7.16 9.57 -0.25
N LEU A 108 5.88 9.34 -0.51
CA LEU A 108 5.38 8.14 -1.19
C LEU A 108 5.91 8.05 -2.62
N ARG A 109 5.95 9.17 -3.35
CA ARG A 109 6.51 9.24 -4.71
C ARG A 109 8.00 8.91 -4.74
N ARG A 110 8.77 9.35 -3.75
CA ARG A 110 10.19 8.98 -3.61
C ARG A 110 10.33 7.49 -3.31
N ALA A 111 9.53 6.96 -2.38
CA ALA A 111 9.54 5.54 -2.07
C ALA A 111 9.19 4.66 -3.28
N ALA A 112 8.23 5.08 -4.10
CA ALA A 112 7.87 4.40 -5.34
C ALA A 112 8.99 4.41 -6.39
N LYS A 113 9.89 5.40 -6.40
CA LYS A 113 11.03 5.45 -7.33
C LYS A 113 12.24 4.63 -6.85
N SER A 114 12.35 4.37 -5.56
CA SER A 114 13.43 3.53 -5.03
C SER A 114 13.32 2.13 -5.63
N PRO A 115 14.37 1.61 -6.29
CA PRO A 115 14.33 0.26 -6.80
C PRO A 115 14.24 -0.70 -5.61
N ASN A 116 13.23 -1.57 -5.63
CA ASN A 116 13.01 -2.54 -4.56
C ASN A 116 14.25 -3.42 -4.45
N LYS A 117 14.90 -3.50 -3.26
CA LYS A 117 16.17 -4.20 -3.08
C LYS A 117 16.11 -5.65 -3.58
N SER A 118 14.93 -6.28 -3.54
CA SER A 118 14.66 -7.61 -4.08
C SER A 118 14.83 -7.71 -5.60
N LYS A 119 14.41 -6.67 -6.35
CA LYS A 119 14.51 -6.65 -7.81
C LYS A 119 15.92 -6.31 -8.29
N VAL A 120 16.63 -5.44 -7.57
CA VAL A 120 18.03 -5.10 -7.89
C VAL A 120 18.93 -6.31 -7.76
N MET A 121 18.76 -7.13 -6.71
CA MET A 121 19.53 -8.37 -6.54
C MET A 121 19.28 -9.36 -7.70
N ALA A 122 18.02 -9.52 -8.12
CA ALA A 122 17.63 -10.39 -9.22
C ALA A 122 18.15 -9.90 -10.60
N GLU A 123 18.12 -8.59 -10.85
CA GLU A 123 18.65 -7.99 -12.09
C GLU A 123 20.18 -8.01 -12.12
N THR A 124 20.84 -7.88 -10.96
CA THR A 124 22.32 -7.95 -10.87
C THR A 124 22.82 -9.37 -11.11
N LEU A 125 22.10 -10.41 -10.65
CA LEU A 125 22.44 -11.80 -10.91
C LEU A 125 22.38 -12.16 -12.41
N HIS A 126 21.33 -11.76 -13.13
CA HIS A 126 21.20 -12.07 -14.57
C HIS A 126 22.31 -11.43 -15.42
N ARG A 127 22.84 -10.28 -14.99
CA ARG A 127 23.90 -9.58 -15.71
C ARG A 127 25.28 -10.21 -15.55
N GLN A 128 25.52 -10.95 -14.46
CA GLN A 128 26.79 -11.65 -14.23
C GLN A 128 26.92 -12.96 -15.02
N VAL A 129 25.82 -13.58 -15.43
CA VAL A 129 25.83 -14.83 -16.21
C VAL A 129 26.01 -14.57 -17.72
N SER A 130 25.82 -13.33 -18.18
CA SER A 130 25.89 -12.95 -19.61
C SER A 130 27.20 -12.26 -20.02
N ALA A 131 28.25 -12.33 -19.19
CA ALA A 131 29.58 -11.90 -19.60
C ALA A 131 30.22 -13.00 -20.48
N PRO A 132 30.52 -12.75 -21.77
CA PRO A 132 31.28 -13.70 -22.56
C PRO A 132 32.67 -13.82 -21.94
N GLN A 133 33.03 -15.05 -21.54
CA GLN A 133 34.40 -15.39 -21.14
C GLN A 133 35.33 -15.17 -22.36
N PRO A 134 36.56 -14.69 -22.13
CA PRO A 134 37.49 -14.26 -23.19
C PRO A 134 37.91 -15.39 -24.14
#